data_AF-A0AA38HCJ0-F1
#
_entry.id   AF-A0AA38HCJ0-F1
#
_cell.length_a   1.000
_cell.length_b   1.000
_cell.length_c   1.000
_cell.angle_alpha   90.00
_cell.angle_beta   90.00
_cell.angle_gamma   90.00
#
_symmetry.space_group_name_H-M   'P 1'
#
loop_
_entity.id
_entity.type
_entity.pdbx_description
1 polymer ?
#
loop_
_entity_poly.entity_id
_entity_poly.type
_entity_poly.pdbx_seq_one_letter_code
_entity_poly.pdbx_strand_id
1 'polypeptide(L)'
;MHAPLGVPERQLACADLITALNECHARGMLVRWAGLCNGEKQALTMCLRKERIDRTTRNREDAKGRNMKKNEAWAELDRELRTGEQGGGQQQSAERP
;
A
#
# COMPACT_ATOMS: atom_id res chain seq x y z
N MET A 1 1.61 -19.53 -16.12
CA MET A 1 1.82 -18.09 -15.88
C MET A 1 1.40 -17.79 -14.45
N HIS A 2 2.36 -17.58 -13.53
CA HIS A 2 2.09 -17.12 -12.16
C HIS A 2 2.13 -15.59 -12.11
N ALA A 3 1.58 -14.99 -11.06
CA ALA A 3 1.67 -13.54 -10.86
C ALA A 3 3.15 -13.08 -10.86
N PRO A 4 3.47 -11.86 -11.34
CA PRO A 4 4.83 -11.35 -11.34
C PRO A 4 5.40 -11.27 -9.92
N LEU A 5 6.47 -12.03 -9.65
CA LEU A 5 7.11 -12.18 -8.34
C LEU A 5 8.23 -11.13 -8.13
N GLY A 6 8.05 -9.88 -8.55
CA GLY A 6 9.15 -8.88 -8.62
C GLY A 6 9.66 -8.31 -7.28
N VAL A 7 9.55 -9.05 -6.18
CA VAL A 7 9.68 -8.52 -4.81
C VAL A 7 10.11 -9.65 -3.87
N PRO A 8 11.38 -9.68 -3.44
CA PRO A 8 11.97 -10.81 -2.71
C PRO A 8 11.32 -11.06 -1.35
N GLU A 9 10.94 -10.01 -0.63
CA GLU A 9 10.26 -10.14 0.68
C GLU A 9 8.93 -10.90 0.58
N ARG A 10 8.19 -10.70 -0.53
CA ARG A 10 6.92 -11.41 -0.80
C ARG A 10 7.14 -12.87 -1.16
N GLN A 11 8.34 -13.21 -1.64
CA GLN A 11 8.72 -14.58 -1.93
C GLN A 11 9.06 -15.33 -0.65
N LEU A 12 9.60 -14.67 0.39
CA LEU A 12 9.95 -15.33 1.65
C LEU A 12 8.72 -15.94 2.36
N ALA A 13 7.61 -15.21 2.43
CA ALA A 13 6.39 -15.69 3.10
C ALA A 13 5.69 -16.84 2.35
N CYS A 14 5.89 -16.94 1.03
CA CYS A 14 5.31 -17.98 0.19
C CYS A 14 6.37 -18.90 -0.45
N ALA A 15 7.59 -18.94 0.11
CA ALA A 15 8.77 -19.55 -0.53
C ALA A 15 8.56 -21.04 -0.78
N ASP A 16 7.95 -21.73 0.17
CA ASP A 16 7.69 -23.17 0.09
C ASP A 16 6.71 -23.49 -1.05
N LEU A 17 5.69 -22.64 -1.24
CA LEU A 17 4.70 -22.79 -2.30
C LEU A 17 5.28 -22.45 -3.69
N ILE A 18 6.20 -21.50 -3.75
CA ILE A 18 6.95 -21.19 -4.97
C ILE A 18 7.85 -22.37 -5.34
N THR A 19 8.53 -22.95 -4.35
CA THR A 19 9.41 -24.12 -4.52
C THR A 19 8.62 -25.32 -5.00
N ALA A 20 7.49 -25.64 -4.35
CA ALA A 20 6.61 -26.74 -4.76
C ALA A 20 6.08 -26.59 -6.19
N LEU A 21 5.68 -25.36 -6.58
CA LEU A 21 5.25 -25.10 -7.96
C LEU A 21 6.40 -25.24 -8.97
N ASN A 22 7.60 -24.80 -8.60
CA ASN A 22 8.80 -24.94 -9.43
C ASN A 22 9.20 -26.40 -9.60
N GLU A 23 9.15 -27.19 -8.54
CA GLU A 23 9.37 -28.64 -8.59
C GLU A 23 8.35 -29.33 -9.49
N CYS A 24 7.06 -28.94 -9.41
CA CYS A 24 6.05 -29.48 -10.32
C CYS A 24 6.33 -29.12 -11.78
N HIS A 25 6.75 -27.88 -12.05
CA HIS A 25 7.16 -27.47 -13.40
C HIS A 25 8.44 -28.19 -13.88
N ALA A 26 9.36 -28.53 -12.98
CA ALA A 26 10.59 -29.25 -13.30
C ALA A 26 10.33 -30.69 -13.78
N ARG A 27 9.16 -31.28 -13.46
CA ARG A 27 8.74 -32.61 -13.95
C ARG A 27 8.47 -32.65 -15.45
N GLY A 28 8.31 -31.50 -16.10
CA GLY A 28 8.25 -31.40 -17.56
C GLY A 28 7.24 -30.39 -18.10
N MET A 29 7.41 -30.00 -19.35
CA MET A 29 6.50 -29.06 -20.02
C MET A 29 5.08 -29.64 -20.15
N LEU A 30 4.92 -30.93 -20.46
CA LEU A 30 3.60 -31.55 -20.62
C LEU A 30 2.75 -31.47 -19.36
N VAL A 31 3.33 -31.68 -18.17
CA VAL A 31 2.57 -31.61 -16.91
C VAL A 31 2.11 -30.18 -16.60
N ARG A 32 2.90 -29.19 -16.98
CA ARG A 32 2.57 -27.78 -16.86
C ARG A 32 1.42 -27.37 -17.79
N TRP A 33 1.41 -27.88 -19.02
CA TRP A 33 0.36 -27.60 -20.00
C TRP A 33 -0.92 -28.39 -19.73
N ALA A 34 -0.82 -29.63 -19.25
CA ALA A 34 -1.96 -30.47 -18.88
C ALA A 34 -2.69 -30.01 -17.60
N GLY A 35 -2.15 -29.02 -16.88
CA GLY A 35 -2.76 -28.50 -15.66
C GLY A 35 -2.58 -29.39 -14.43
N LEU A 36 -1.62 -30.33 -14.46
CA LEU A 36 -1.34 -31.23 -13.33
C LEU A 36 -0.75 -30.47 -12.12
N CYS A 37 -0.17 -29.28 -12.32
CA CYS A 37 0.36 -28.41 -11.27
C CYS A 37 -0.65 -27.37 -10.74
N ASN A 38 -1.96 -27.55 -11.00
CA ASN A 38 -2.96 -26.54 -10.64
C ASN A 38 -3.18 -26.43 -9.12
N GLY A 39 -2.94 -27.51 -8.35
CA GLY A 39 -3.06 -27.48 -6.89
C GLY A 39 -2.03 -26.56 -6.24
N GLU A 40 -0.76 -26.75 -6.57
CA GLU A 40 0.36 -25.93 -6.09
C GLU A 40 0.19 -24.48 -6.55
N LYS A 41 -0.26 -24.27 -7.79
CA LYS A 41 -0.56 -22.95 -8.33
C LYS A 41 -1.68 -22.26 -7.54
N GLN A 42 -2.74 -22.98 -7.18
CA GLN A 42 -3.85 -22.43 -6.40
C GLN A 42 -3.40 -22.05 -4.99
N ALA A 43 -2.62 -22.92 -4.33
CA ALA A 43 -2.06 -22.63 -3.02
C ALA A 43 -1.18 -21.37 -3.04
N LEU A 44 -0.27 -21.26 -4.03
CA LEU A 44 0.56 -20.08 -4.21
C LEU A 44 -0.29 -18.81 -4.45
N THR A 45 -1.35 -18.93 -5.25
CA THR A 45 -2.26 -17.80 -5.53
C THR A 45 -2.95 -17.30 -4.27
N MET A 46 -3.38 -18.21 -3.39
CA MET A 46 -4.01 -17.87 -2.12
C MET A 46 -3.04 -17.20 -1.16
N CYS A 47 -1.80 -17.70 -1.08
CA CYS A 47 -0.74 -17.09 -0.28
C CYS A 47 -0.45 -15.65 -0.72
N LEU A 48 -0.18 -15.46 -2.02
CA LEU A 48 0.10 -14.12 -2.56
C LEU A 48 -1.09 -13.16 -2.44
N ARG A 49 -2.32 -13.68 -2.52
CA ARG A 49 -3.53 -12.88 -2.31
C ARG A 49 -3.62 -12.38 -0.87
N LYS A 50 -3.32 -13.24 0.11
CA LYS A 50 -3.29 -12.87 1.52
C LYS A 50 -2.25 -11.78 1.79
N GLU A 51 -1.01 -11.98 1.33
CA GLU A 51 0.06 -10.98 1.46
C GLU A 51 -0.31 -9.62 0.84
N ARG A 52 -0.97 -9.67 -0.33
CA ARG A 52 -1.47 -8.44 -0.97
C ARG A 52 -2.48 -7.72 -0.07
N ILE A 53 -3.43 -8.44 0.51
CA ILE A 53 -4.46 -7.88 1.39
C ILE A 53 -3.81 -7.27 2.62
N ASP A 54 -2.96 -8.03 3.32
CA ASP A 54 -2.31 -7.59 4.57
C ASP A 54 -1.50 -6.31 4.36
N ARG A 55 -0.73 -6.24 3.26
CA ARG A 55 -0.03 -5.02 2.89
C ARG A 55 -0.97 -3.86 2.58
N THR A 56 -2.02 -4.09 1.79
CA THR A 56 -2.97 -3.01 1.47
C THR A 56 -3.69 -2.50 2.71
N THR A 57 -3.95 -3.37 3.68
CA THR A 57 -4.51 -3.00 4.98
C THR A 57 -3.52 -2.13 5.77
N ARG A 58 -2.27 -2.57 5.94
CA ARG A 58 -1.21 -1.78 6.61
C ARG A 58 -1.04 -0.41 5.97
N ASN A 59 -0.90 -0.36 4.65
CA ASN A 59 -0.77 0.89 3.91
C ASN A 59 -1.98 1.83 4.10
N ARG A 60 -3.19 1.26 4.21
CA ARG A 60 -4.42 2.03 4.44
C ARG A 60 -4.42 2.62 5.86
N GLU A 61 -4.05 1.85 6.87
CA GLU A 61 -3.96 2.35 8.24
C GLU A 61 -2.85 3.42 8.38
N ASP A 62 -1.68 3.20 7.79
CA ASP A 62 -0.59 4.18 7.78
C ASP A 62 -0.98 5.47 7.02
N ALA A 63 -1.76 5.33 5.95
CA ALA A 63 -2.28 6.48 5.21
C ALA A 63 -3.31 7.27 6.03
N LYS A 64 -4.18 6.59 6.79
CA LYS A 64 -5.12 7.26 7.72
C LYS A 64 -4.35 8.04 8.78
N GLY A 65 -3.35 7.43 9.42
CA GLY A 65 -2.54 8.08 10.44
C GLY A 65 -1.80 9.31 9.90
N ARG A 66 -1.21 9.20 8.70
CA ARG A 66 -0.57 10.35 8.02
C ARG A 66 -1.56 11.45 7.66
N ASN A 67 -2.75 11.08 7.16
CA ASN A 67 -3.78 12.05 6.81
C ASN A 67 -4.34 12.78 8.03
N MET A 68 -4.49 12.10 9.17
CA MET A 68 -4.94 12.72 10.41
C MET A 68 -3.96 13.81 10.87
N LYS A 69 -2.67 13.46 10.99
CA LYS A 69 -1.61 14.43 11.34
C LYS A 69 -1.53 15.60 10.37
N LYS A 70 -1.65 15.31 9.06
CA LYS A 70 -1.66 16.33 8.01
C LYS A 70 -2.85 17.28 8.20
N ASN A 71 -4.05 16.75 8.43
CA ASN A 71 -5.26 17.55 8.61
C ASN A 71 -5.20 18.38 9.90
N GLU A 72 -4.67 17.83 11.00
CA GLU A 72 -4.43 18.57 12.24
C GLU A 72 -3.47 19.75 12.02
N ALA A 73 -2.34 19.52 11.33
CA ALA A 73 -1.39 20.57 10.99
C ALA A 73 -2.00 21.66 10.11
N TRP A 74 -2.79 21.30 9.09
CA TRP A 74 -3.49 22.29 8.27
C TRP A 74 -4.54 23.07 9.05
N ALA A 75 -5.26 22.42 9.96
CA ALA A 75 -6.26 23.10 10.80
C ALA A 75 -5.60 24.07 11.79
N GLU A 76 -4.42 23.75 12.33
CA GLU A 76 -3.66 24.67 13.18
C GLU A 76 -3.19 25.90 12.39
N LEU A 77 -2.57 25.69 11.22
CA LEU A 77 -2.12 26.78 10.36
C LEU A 77 -3.29 27.69 9.94
N ASP A 78 -4.45 27.13 9.61
CA ASP A 78 -5.65 27.89 9.29
C ASP A 78 -6.20 28.69 10.49
N ARG A 79 -6.11 28.15 11.71
CA ARG A 79 -6.42 28.91 12.93
C ARG A 79 -5.45 30.06 13.14
N GLU A 80 -4.15 29.81 13.06
CA GLU A 80 -3.10 30.82 13.22
C GLU A 80 -3.28 31.96 12.20
N LEU A 81 -3.48 31.64 10.91
CA LEU A 81 -3.72 32.61 9.85
C LEU A 81 -4.97 33.45 10.14
N ARG A 82 -6.08 32.81 10.53
CA ARG A 82 -7.31 33.53 10.90
C ARG A 82 -7.11 34.45 12.11
N THR A 83 -6.37 34.02 13.12
CA THR A 83 -6.06 34.87 14.29
C THR A 83 -5.12 36.02 13.94
N GLY A 84 -4.19 35.83 13.00
CA GLY A 84 -3.30 36.87 12.49
C GLY A 84 -4.04 37.92 11.64
N GLU A 85 -5.02 37.50 10.83
CA GLU A 85 -5.86 38.42 10.06
C GLU A 85 -6.74 39.30 10.96
N GLN A 86 -7.21 38.81 12.11
CA GLN A 86 -7.98 39.60 13.07
C GLN A 86 -7.16 40.69 13.78
N GLY A 87 -5.83 40.60 13.78
CA GLY A 87 -4.92 41.65 14.28
C GLY A 87 -4.51 42.69 13.24
N GLY A 88 -4.70 42.42 11.94
CA GLY A 88 -4.23 43.28 10.84
C GLY A 88 -5.25 44.30 10.31
N GLY A 89 -6.52 44.22 10.73
CA GLY A 89 -7.63 45.01 10.18
C GLY A 89 -7.82 46.43 10.74
N GLN A 90 -7.07 46.87 11.75
CA GLN A 90 -7.29 48.18 12.40
C GLN A 90 -6.31 49.30 12.01
N GLN A 91 -5.33 49.06 11.13
CA GLN A 91 -4.29 50.07 10.82
C GLN A 91 -4.40 50.76 9.45
N GLN A 92 -5.52 50.64 8.71
CA GLN A 92 -5.66 51.25 7.37
C GLN A 92 -6.71 52.36 7.26
N SER A 93 -7.17 52.98 8.37
CA SER A 93 -8.19 54.04 8.32
C SER A 93 -7.75 55.42 8.86
N ALA A 94 -6.47 55.61 9.22
CA ALA A 94 -6.03 56.85 9.86
C ALA A 94 -5.20 57.81 8.98
N GLU A 95 -4.88 57.47 7.73
CA GLU A 95 -4.10 58.35 6.85
C GLU A 95 -4.74 58.44 5.46
N ARG A 96 -5.68 59.37 5.30
CA ARG A 96 -6.00 59.98 4.01
C ARG A 96 -6.09 61.50 4.21
N PRO A 97 -5.23 62.30 3.54
CA PRO A 97 -5.31 63.77 3.54
C PRO A 97 -6.50 64.28 2.73
#